data_AF-A0A0M0KG16-F1
#
_entry.id   AF-A0A0M0KG16-F1
#
_cell.length_a   1.000
_cell.length_b   1.000
_cell.length_c   1.000
_cell.angle_alpha   90.00
_cell.angle_beta   90.00
_cell.angle_gamma   90.00
#
_symmetry.space_group_name_H-M   'P 1'
#
loop_
_entity.id
_entity.type
_entity.pdbx_description
1 polymer ?
#
loop_
_entity_poly.entity_id
_entity_poly.type
_entity_poly.pdbx_seq_one_letter_code
_entity_poly.pdbx_strand_id
1 'polypeptide(L)' 'MMDVFLALVLPILLMVGVTRVTFHLLGATIVSFMVLFAWFRLHEKPWYVIAIALISLLAGWHFGKRVLKKKPGM' A
#
# COMPACT_ATOMS: atom_id res chain seq x y z
N MET A 1 -1.48 15.84 -11.40
CA MET A 1 -1.84 16.11 -9.99
C MET A 1 -2.62 14.95 -9.37
N MET A 2 -3.70 14.47 -10.00
CA MET A 2 -4.48 13.31 -9.51
C MET A 2 -3.62 12.04 -9.31
N ASP A 3 -2.68 11.76 -10.21
CA ASP A 3 -1.76 10.62 -10.08
C ASP A 3 -0.86 10.70 -8.84
N VAL A 4 -0.42 11.90 -8.46
CA VAL A 4 0.43 12.09 -7.26
C VAL A 4 -0.39 11.85 -6.00
N PHE A 5 -1.64 12.33 -5.99
CA PHE A 5 -2.56 12.10 -4.88
C PHE A 5 -2.91 10.61 -4.73
N LEU A 6 -3.18 9.92 -5.85
CA LEU A 6 -3.42 8.47 -5.85
C LEU A 6 -2.18 7.70 -5.40
N ALA A 7 -0.99 8.04 -5.88
CA ALA A 7 0.26 7.42 -5.44
C ALA A 7 0.53 7.60 -3.94
N LEU A 8 0.03 8.67 -3.33
CA LEU A 8 0.15 8.90 -1.89
C LEU A 8 -0.90 8.11 -1.10
N VAL A 9 -2.17 8.19 -1.48
CA VAL A 9 -3.27 7.69 -0.64
C VAL A 9 -3.55 6.21 -0.89
N LEU A 10 -3.47 5.76 -2.14
CA LEU A 10 -3.84 4.40 -2.55
C LEU A 10 -3.00 3.32 -1.85
N PRO A 11 -1.66 3.40 -1.76
CA PRO A 11 -0.86 2.37 -1.11
C PRO A 11 -1.20 2.23 0.38
N ILE A 12 -1.49 3.34 1.06
CA ILE A 12 -1.81 3.35 2.49
C ILE A 12 -3.17 2.68 2.71
N LEU A 13 -4.19 3.06 1.92
CA LEU A 13 -5.53 2.47 2.01
C LEU A 13 -5.52 0.99 1.69
N LEU A 14 -4.83 0.58 0.62
CA LEU A 14 -4.68 -0.83 0.25
C LEU A 14 -3.98 -1.60 1.36
N MET A 15 -2.87 -1.10 1.86
CA MET A 15 -2.11 -1.80 2.88
C MET A 15 -2.94 -1.98 4.16
N VAL A 16 -3.59 -0.92 4.66
CA VAL A 16 -4.41 -1.01 5.87
C VAL A 16 -5.67 -1.84 5.65
N GLY A 17 -6.37 -1.66 4.53
CA GLY A 17 -7.58 -2.39 4.19
C GLY A 17 -7.32 -3.88 4.01
N VAL A 18 -6.34 -4.23 3.17
CA VAL A 18 -5.97 -5.64 2.93
C VAL A 18 -5.42 -6.28 4.20
N THR A 19 -4.59 -5.58 4.98
CA THR A 19 -4.08 -6.12 6.25
C THR A 19 -5.20 -6.47 7.23
N ARG A 20 -6.32 -5.74 7.20
CA ARG A 20 -7.50 -6.06 8.04
C ARG A 20 -8.31 -7.26 7.55
N VAL A 21 -8.24 -7.59 6.26
CA VAL A 21 -8.98 -8.72 5.68
C VAL A 21 -8.15 -9.99 5.72
N THR A 22 -6.86 -9.91 5.38
CA THR A 22 -5.98 -11.08 5.30
C THR A 22 -5.32 -11.43 6.63
N PHE A 23 -5.34 -10.53 7.62
CA PHE A 23 -4.61 -10.63 8.88
C PHE A 23 -3.13 -11.02 8.71
N HIS A 24 -2.57 -10.76 7.53
CA HIS A 24 -1.22 -11.18 7.18
C HIS A 24 -0.48 -10.03 6.51
N LEU A 25 0.52 -9.50 7.21
CA LEU A 25 1.25 -8.31 6.76
C LEU A 25 1.95 -8.54 5.42
N LEU A 26 2.59 -9.70 5.24
CA LEU A 26 3.23 -10.07 3.97
C LEU A 26 2.21 -10.23 2.85
N GLY A 27 1.02 -10.78 3.14
CA GLY A 27 -0.04 -10.95 2.15
C GLY A 27 -0.56 -9.59 1.69
N ALA A 28 -0.76 -8.67 2.64
CA ALA A 28 -1.14 -7.29 2.35
C ALA A 28 -0.09 -6.53 1.54
N THR A 29 1.21 -6.72 1.83
CA THR A 29 2.28 -6.12 1.04
C THR A 29 2.26 -6.63 -0.40
N ILE A 30 2.15 -7.94 -0.60
CA ILE A 30 2.13 -8.55 -1.94
C ILE A 30 0.93 -8.05 -2.75
N VAL A 31 -0.27 -8.08 -2.17
CA VAL A 31 -1.48 -7.58 -2.84
C VAL A 31 -1.36 -6.09 -3.15
N SER A 32 -0.85 -5.28 -2.22
CA SER A 32 -0.65 -3.84 -2.47
C SER A 32 0.33 -3.60 -3.62
N PHE A 33 1.43 -4.36 -3.69
CA PHE A 33 2.36 -4.33 -4.82
C PHE A 33 1.70 -4.74 -6.14
N MET A 34 0.91 -5.83 -6.14
CA MET A 34 0.20 -6.29 -7.33
C MET A 34 -0.77 -5.24 -7.85
N VAL A 35 -1.55 -4.59 -6.97
CA VAL A 35 -2.49 -3.54 -7.37
C VAL A 35 -1.74 -2.32 -7.91
N LEU A 36 -0.63 -1.91 -7.29
CA LEU A 36 0.18 -0.79 -7.80
C LEU A 36 0.79 -1.09 -9.18
N PHE A 37 1.26 -2.30 -9.41
CA PHE A 37 1.86 -2.67 -10.70
C PHE A 37 0.82 -2.92 -11.79
N ALA A 38 -0.24 -3.70 -11.49
CA ALA A 38 -1.21 -4.14 -12.48
C ALA A 38 -2.30 -3.10 -12.75
N TRP A 39 -2.87 -2.51 -11.71
CA TRP A 39 -3.97 -1.55 -11.84
C TRP A 39 -3.48 -0.11 -12.02
N PHE A 40 -2.59 0.32 -11.13
CA PHE A 40 -2.08 1.70 -11.16
C PHE A 40 -0.96 1.91 -12.19
N ARG A 41 -0.50 0.83 -12.84
CA ARG A 41 0.58 0.81 -13.85
C ARG A 41 1.78 1.64 -13.42
N LEU A 42 2.23 1.43 -12.18
CA LEU A 42 3.30 2.23 -11.57
C LEU A 42 4.57 2.29 -12.42
N HIS A 43 4.85 1.24 -13.21
CA HIS A 43 5.99 1.15 -14.11
C HIS A 43 5.94 2.10 -15.33
N GLU A 44 4.75 2.56 -15.73
CA GLU A 44 4.56 3.53 -16.81
C GLU A 44 4.61 4.98 -16.29
N LYS A 45 4.62 5.17 -14.97
CA LYS A 45 4.58 6.50 -14.34
C LYS A 45 5.99 7.11 -14.21
N PRO A 46 6.09 8.45 -14.17
CA PRO A 46 7.38 9.10 -14.00
C PRO A 46 7.99 8.81 -12.62
N TRP A 47 9.32 8.86 -12.57
CA TRP A 47 10.13 8.41 -11.42
C TRP A 47 9.71 9.01 -10.06
N TYR A 48 9.27 10.26 -10.05
CA TYR A 48 8.83 10.93 -8.82
C TYR A 48 7.53 10.33 -8.25
N VAL A 49 6.62 9.85 -9.11
CA VAL A 49 5.39 9.17 -8.68
C VAL A 49 5.72 7.80 -8.08
N ILE A 50 6.67 7.10 -8.70
CA ILE A 50 7.17 5.81 -8.21
C ILE A 50 7.78 5.97 -6.81
N ALA A 51 8.64 6.98 -6.63
CA ALA A 51 9.27 7.28 -5.35
C ALA A 51 8.22 7.60 -4.26
N ILE A 52 7.22 8.44 -4.59
CA ILE A 52 6.13 8.77 -3.66
C ILE A 52 5.32 7.52 -3.29
N ALA A 53 4.98 6.67 -4.26
CA ALA A 53 4.25 5.44 -4.02
C ALA A 53 5.02 4.47 -3.10
N LEU A 54 6.34 4.37 -3.27
CA LEU A 54 7.22 3.59 -2.39
C LEU A 54 7.22 4.13 -0.96
N ILE A 55 7.37 5.44 -0.78
CA ILE A 55 7.33 6.08 0.54
C ILE A 55 5.97 5.86 1.21
N SER A 56 4.88 6.01 0.45
CA SER A 56 3.54 5.76 0.97
C SER A 56 3.28 4.29 1.29
N LEU A 57 3.85 3.36 0.52
CA LEU A 57 3.75 1.93 0.81
C LEU A 57 4.52 1.58 2.09
N LEU A 58 5.69 2.18 2.33
CA LEU A 58 6.42 2.04 3.59
C LEU A 58 5.61 2.59 4.78
N ALA A 59 4.99 3.77 4.61
CA ALA A 59 4.12 4.34 5.63
C ALA A 59 2.93 3.40 5.91
N GLY A 60 2.25 2.94 4.86
CA GLY A 60 1.15 1.97 4.92
C GLY A 60 1.56 0.67 5.61
N TRP A 61 2.78 0.17 5.35
CA TRP A 61 3.31 -1.03 5.99
C TRP A 61 3.51 -0.84 7.49
N HIS A 62 4.06 0.31 7.90
CA HIS A 62 4.23 0.66 9.30
C HIS A 62 2.89 0.78 10.03
N PHE A 63 1.88 1.40 9.40
CA PHE A 63 0.52 1.46 9.93
C PHE A 63 -0.13 0.08 9.98
N GLY A 64 -0.01 -0.73 8.92
CA GLY A 64 -0.52 -2.11 8.87
C GLY A 64 0.06 -2.97 9.98
N LYS A 65 1.36 -2.86 10.26
CA LYS A 65 2.03 -3.55 11.36
C LYS A 65 1.45 -3.16 12.73
N ARG A 66 1.14 -1.87 12.93
CA ARG A 66 0.49 -1.38 14.16
C ARG A 66 -0.94 -1.89 14.30
N VAL A 67 -1.70 -1.95 13.20
CA VAL A 67 -3.06 -2.49 13.18
C VAL A 67 -3.07 -3.97 13.55
N LEU A 68 -2.18 -4.76 12.95
CA LEU A 68 -2.00 -6.18 13.26
C LEU A 68 -1.58 -6.41 14.72
N LYS A 69 -0.69 -5.58 15.27
CA LYS A 69 -0.30 -5.70 16.69
C LYS A 69 -1.43 -5.39 17.67
N LYS A 70 -2.34 -4.48 17.32
CA LYS A 70 -3.48 -4.12 18.18
C LYS A 70 -4.60 -5.15 18.15
N LYS A 71 -4.79 -5.86 17.02
CA LYS A 71 -5.76 -6.94 16.86
C LYS A 71 -5.18 -8.01 15.91
N PRO A 72 -4.31 -8.90 16.41
CA PRO A 72 -3.80 -10.02 15.61
C PRO A 72 -4.92 -11.04 15.44
N GLY A 73 -5.79 -10.79 14.46
CA GLY A 73 -7.13 -11.40 14.40
C GLY A 73 -8.04 -10.90 15.53
N MET A 74 -9.36 -10.99 15.58
CA MET A 74 -10.36 -11.56 14.67
C MET A 74 -9.88 -12.77 13.89
#